data_AF-E1WZ28-F1
#
_entry.id   AF-E1WZ28-F1
#
_cell.length_a   1.000
_cell.length_b   1.000
_cell.length_c   1.000
_cell.angle_alpha   90.00
_cell.angle_beta   90.00
_cell.angle_gamma   90.00
#
_symmetry.space_group_name_H-M   'P 1'
#
loop_
_entity.id
_entity.type
_entity.pdbx_description
1 polymer ?
#
loop_
_entity_poly.entity_id
_entity_poly.type
_entity_poly.pdbx_seq_one_letter_code
_entity_poly.pdbx_strand_id
1 'polypeptide(L)'
;MLYLMKFFKNAKVIMKNIVGFLLIFLISFSSHSQTAQKAQEMLNKEERDATLRRRLEPRISDKYYLGRFLIYDCEGRHFACVNYPSFFNCQERRENDKENKEVYFSCAPLKQYETLKDCTQAYLNYIYRRTNKSFCINKIF
;
A
#
# COMPACT_ATOMS: atom_id res chain seq x y z
N MET A 1 42.89 64.48 -22.08
CA MET A 1 41.98 64.11 -20.97
C MET A 1 40.56 63.80 -21.50
N LEU A 2 40.43 62.91 -22.49
CA LEU A 2 39.13 62.57 -23.12
C LEU A 2 38.91 61.05 -23.30
N TYR A 3 39.96 60.24 -23.11
CA TYR A 3 39.90 58.78 -23.22
C TYR A 3 39.44 58.07 -21.94
N LEU A 4 39.63 58.68 -20.76
CA LEU A 4 39.25 58.07 -19.46
C LEU A 4 37.74 58.10 -19.17
N MET A 5 36.99 59.05 -19.72
CA MET A 5 35.53 59.14 -19.47
C MET A 5 34.69 58.11 -20.24
N LYS A 6 35.20 57.56 -21.36
CA LYS A 6 34.49 56.55 -22.16
C LYS A 6 34.52 55.15 -21.52
N PHE A 7 35.58 54.83 -20.78
CA PHE A 7 35.71 53.53 -20.09
C PHE A 7 34.72 53.37 -18.92
N PHE A 8 34.48 54.43 -18.13
CA PHE A 8 33.59 54.36 -16.96
C PHE A 8 32.10 54.24 -17.31
N LYS A 9 31.65 54.75 -18.46
CA LYS A 9 30.25 54.61 -18.90
C LYS A 9 29.90 53.18 -19.31
N ASN A 10 30.82 52.47 -19.99
CA ASN A 10 30.59 51.09 -20.43
C ASN A 10 30.61 50.09 -19.27
N ALA A 11 31.48 50.28 -18.27
CA ALA A 11 31.53 49.41 -17.08
C ALA A 11 30.22 49.46 -16.27
N LYS A 12 29.57 50.64 -16.17
CA LYS A 12 28.32 50.82 -15.41
C LYS A 12 27.11 50.16 -16.10
N VAL A 13 27.11 50.09 -17.43
CA VAL A 13 26.05 49.43 -18.22
C VAL A 13 26.19 47.90 -18.16
N ILE A 14 27.42 47.39 -18.23
CA ILE A 14 27.70 45.95 -18.15
C ILE A 14 27.39 45.40 -16.75
N MET A 15 27.71 46.14 -15.69
CA MET A 15 27.45 45.72 -14.31
C MET A 15 25.94 45.69 -13.97
N LYS A 16 25.13 46.61 -14.52
CA LYS A 16 23.67 46.58 -14.35
C LYS A 16 23.01 45.38 -15.04
N ASN A 17 23.50 44.97 -16.20
CA ASN A 17 22.96 43.81 -16.93
C ASN A 17 23.30 42.48 -16.25
N ILE A 18 24.51 42.34 -15.67
CA ILE A 18 24.94 41.13 -14.98
C ILE A 18 24.17 40.94 -13.67
N VAL A 19 23.93 42.02 -12.91
CA VAL A 19 23.13 41.98 -11.68
C VAL A 19 21.65 41.68 -11.96
N GLY A 20 21.10 42.22 -13.06
CA GLY A 20 19.75 41.88 -13.51
C GLY A 20 19.59 40.41 -13.90
N PHE A 21 20.59 39.84 -14.59
CA PHE A 21 20.58 38.43 -15.00
C PHE A 21 20.73 37.46 -13.81
N LEU A 22 21.57 37.80 -12.83
CA LEU A 22 21.75 37.02 -11.59
C LEU A 22 20.49 37.01 -10.71
N LEU A 23 19.75 38.12 -10.63
CA LEU A 23 18.48 38.18 -9.90
C LEU A 23 17.39 37.30 -10.54
N ILE A 24 17.34 37.21 -11.87
CA ILE A 24 16.37 36.35 -12.57
C ILE A 24 16.72 34.86 -12.40
N PHE A 25 18.02 34.52 -12.38
CA PHE A 25 18.47 33.14 -12.21
C PHE A 25 18.18 32.57 -10.81
N LEU A 26 18.20 33.41 -9.77
CA LEU A 26 17.97 32.97 -8.39
C LEU A 26 16.49 32.67 -8.07
N ILE A 27 15.54 33.27 -8.80
CA ILE A 27 14.10 33.07 -8.52
C ILE A 27 13.60 31.70 -9.04
N SER A 28 14.26 31.13 -10.04
CA SER A 28 13.88 29.88 -10.71
C SER A 28 14.08 28.61 -9.86
N PHE A 29 14.96 28.63 -8.85
CA PHE A 29 15.27 27.44 -8.03
C PHE A 29 14.25 27.17 -6.91
N SER A 30 13.42 28.16 -6.55
CA SER A 30 12.48 28.08 -5.42
C SER A 30 11.26 27.18 -5.70
N SER A 31 10.83 27.08 -6.96
CA SER A 31 9.56 26.47 -7.33
C SER A 31 9.56 24.94 -7.30
N HIS A 32 10.72 24.31 -7.51
CA HIS A 32 10.85 22.84 -7.59
C HIS A 32 10.94 22.17 -6.21
N SER A 33 11.38 22.90 -5.18
CA SER A 33 11.50 22.37 -3.81
C SER A 33 10.15 22.20 -3.12
N GLN A 34 9.20 23.12 -3.37
CA GLN A 34 7.89 23.12 -2.70
C GLN A 34 7.00 21.95 -3.13
N THR A 35 7.02 21.58 -4.41
CA THR A 35 6.26 20.43 -4.93
C THR A 35 6.80 19.10 -4.42
N ALA A 36 8.12 18.95 -4.36
CA ALA A 36 8.76 17.75 -3.80
C ALA A 36 8.47 17.58 -2.31
N GLN A 37 8.53 18.66 -1.53
CA GLN A 37 8.22 18.63 -0.09
C GLN A 37 6.76 18.24 0.17
N LYS A 38 5.81 18.80 -0.59
CA LYS A 38 4.38 18.47 -0.45
C LYS A 38 4.08 17.02 -0.85
N ALA A 39 4.72 16.51 -1.90
CA ALA A 39 4.59 15.11 -2.30
C ALA A 39 5.12 14.17 -1.20
N GLN A 40 6.27 14.49 -0.61
CA GLN A 40 6.85 13.71 0.49
C GLN A 40 5.95 13.73 1.73
N GLU A 41 5.35 14.87 2.06
CA GLU A 41 4.41 14.97 3.19
C GLU A 41 3.15 14.13 2.96
N MET A 42 2.61 14.13 1.74
CA MET A 42 1.46 13.29 1.37
C MET A 42 1.78 11.81 1.48
N LEU A 43 2.94 11.37 0.95
CA LEU A 43 3.41 9.99 1.07
C LEU A 43 3.60 9.58 2.54
N ASN A 44 4.26 10.42 3.35
CA ASN A 44 4.46 10.18 4.77
C ASN A 44 3.13 10.16 5.56
N LYS A 45 2.11 10.89 5.11
CA LYS A 45 0.77 10.85 5.71
C LYS A 45 0.05 9.55 5.33
N GLU A 46 0.07 9.16 4.06
CA GLU A 46 -0.52 7.92 3.59
C GLU A 46 0.09 6.70 4.29
N GLU A 47 1.41 6.67 4.45
CA GLU A 47 2.11 5.60 5.17
C GLU A 47 1.71 5.54 6.65
N ARG A 48 1.61 6.70 7.31
CA ARG A 48 1.13 6.79 8.70
C ARG A 48 -0.31 6.32 8.82
N ASP A 49 -1.19 6.74 7.92
CA ASP A 49 -2.60 6.35 7.91
C ASP A 49 -2.75 4.84 7.64
N ALA A 50 -1.96 4.28 6.73
CA ALA A 50 -1.91 2.84 6.48
C ALA A 50 -1.42 2.06 7.71
N THR A 51 -0.38 2.57 8.38
CA THR A 51 0.13 1.98 9.63
C THR A 51 -0.90 2.04 10.74
N LEU A 52 -1.61 3.16 10.88
CA LEU A 52 -2.67 3.33 11.86
C LEU A 52 -3.83 2.37 11.58
N ARG A 53 -4.25 2.24 10.32
CA ARG A 53 -5.27 1.28 9.88
C ARG A 53 -4.90 -0.14 10.26
N ARG A 54 -3.67 -0.59 9.96
CA ARG A 54 -3.21 -1.94 10.34
C ARG A 54 -3.24 -2.17 11.86
N ARG A 55 -2.95 -1.14 12.67
CA ARG A 55 -3.02 -1.23 14.14
C ARG A 55 -4.45 -1.27 14.68
N LEU A 56 -5.38 -0.65 13.97
CA LEU A 56 -6.78 -0.56 14.37
C LEU A 56 -7.63 -1.71 13.81
N GLU A 57 -7.11 -2.50 12.86
CA GLU A 57 -7.80 -3.66 12.33
C GLU A 57 -8.04 -4.71 13.43
N PRO A 58 -9.30 -5.09 13.71
CA PRO A 58 -9.60 -6.04 14.75
C PRO A 58 -8.94 -7.39 14.48
N ARG A 59 -8.12 -7.87 15.41
CA ARG A 59 -7.53 -9.21 15.34
C ARG A 59 -8.57 -10.24 15.75
N ILE A 60 -8.73 -11.31 14.94
CA ILE A 60 -9.66 -12.40 15.24
C ILE A 60 -8.94 -13.64 15.77
N SER A 61 -7.68 -13.85 15.39
CA SER A 61 -6.82 -14.93 15.90
C SER A 61 -5.36 -14.56 15.72
N ASP A 62 -4.45 -15.43 16.15
CA ASP A 62 -3.04 -15.17 15.93
C ASP A 62 -2.65 -15.06 14.46
N LYS A 63 -3.40 -15.76 13.60
CA LYS A 63 -3.18 -15.89 12.15
C LYS A 63 -3.91 -14.84 11.32
N TYR A 64 -4.98 -14.23 11.85
CA TYR A 64 -5.94 -13.50 11.03
C TYR A 64 -6.44 -12.20 11.67
N TYR A 65 -6.73 -11.23 10.81
CA TYR A 65 -7.36 -9.95 11.11
C TYR A 65 -8.68 -9.82 10.34
N LEU A 66 -9.66 -9.15 10.92
CA LEU A 66 -11.03 -9.04 10.41
C LEU A 66 -11.08 -8.29 9.07
N GLY A 67 -11.86 -8.80 8.11
CA GLY A 67 -12.11 -8.09 6.85
C GLY A 67 -13.07 -8.81 5.92
N ARG A 68 -13.19 -8.32 4.68
CA ARG A 68 -14.25 -8.72 3.73
C ARG A 68 -13.94 -9.95 2.87
N PHE A 69 -12.88 -10.69 3.17
CA PHE A 69 -12.46 -11.86 2.39
C PHE A 69 -12.75 -13.14 3.16
N LEU A 70 -13.52 -14.04 2.58
CA LEU A 70 -13.85 -15.31 3.21
C LEU A 70 -12.77 -16.35 2.92
N ILE A 71 -12.28 -16.95 4.00
CA ILE A 71 -11.43 -18.14 3.98
C ILE A 71 -12.06 -19.25 4.81
N TYR A 72 -11.53 -20.45 4.66
CA TYR A 72 -11.65 -21.51 5.65
C TYR A 72 -10.28 -21.88 6.18
N ASP A 73 -10.10 -21.79 7.49
CA ASP A 73 -8.94 -22.33 8.19
C ASP A 73 -9.10 -23.84 8.29
N CYS A 74 -8.29 -24.59 7.54
CA CYS A 74 -8.40 -26.05 7.47
C CYS A 74 -7.85 -26.72 8.73
N GLU A 75 -6.81 -26.14 9.33
CA GLU A 75 -6.26 -26.58 10.62
C GLU A 75 -7.23 -26.27 11.76
N GLY A 76 -7.69 -25.02 11.81
CA GLY A 76 -8.60 -24.51 12.85
C GLY A 76 -10.06 -24.90 12.64
N ARG A 77 -10.39 -25.52 11.51
CA ARG A 77 -11.71 -26.03 11.12
C ARG A 77 -12.85 -25.00 11.23
N HIS A 78 -12.60 -23.76 10.85
CA HIS A 78 -13.61 -22.70 10.88
C HIS A 78 -13.53 -21.78 9.66
N PHE A 79 -14.66 -21.21 9.30
CA PHE A 79 -14.69 -20.10 8.35
C PHE A 79 -14.28 -18.80 9.04
N ALA A 80 -13.63 -17.90 8.30
CA ALA A 80 -13.28 -16.59 8.81
C ALA A 80 -13.40 -15.52 7.72
N CYS A 81 -13.91 -14.36 8.10
CA CYS A 81 -13.89 -13.14 7.30
C CYS A 81 -12.65 -12.34 7.66
N VAL A 82 -11.69 -12.26 6.73
CA VAL A 82 -10.35 -11.74 6.98
C VAL A 82 -10.01 -10.54 6.09
N ASN A 83 -9.02 -9.76 6.50
CA ASN A 83 -8.49 -8.65 5.71
C ASN A 83 -7.66 -9.16 4.52
N TYR A 84 -7.28 -8.24 3.63
CA TYR A 84 -6.55 -8.58 2.42
C TYR A 84 -5.19 -9.27 2.71
N PRO A 85 -4.33 -8.76 3.62
CA PRO A 85 -3.10 -9.46 4.00
C PRO A 85 -3.32 -10.89 4.49
N SER A 86 -4.32 -11.11 5.35
CA SER A 86 -4.63 -12.46 5.88
C SER A 86 -5.12 -13.41 4.79
N PHE A 87 -5.89 -12.90 3.83
CA PHE A 87 -6.35 -13.67 2.67
C PHE A 87 -5.17 -14.08 1.77
N PHE A 88 -4.27 -13.13 1.49
CA PHE A 88 -3.08 -13.39 0.69
C PHE A 88 -2.14 -14.39 1.36
N ASN A 89 -1.90 -14.24 2.67
CA ASN A 89 -1.11 -15.20 3.45
C ASN A 89 -1.73 -16.61 3.41
N CYS A 90 -3.06 -16.70 3.34
CA CYS A 90 -3.72 -17.99 3.15
C CYS A 90 -3.47 -18.58 1.75
N GLN A 91 -3.51 -17.75 0.70
CA GLN A 91 -3.16 -18.19 -0.65
C GLN A 91 -1.73 -18.74 -0.70
N GLU A 92 -0.76 -17.98 -0.18
CA GLU A 92 0.65 -18.37 -0.17
C GLU A 92 0.89 -19.70 0.57
N ARG A 93 0.35 -19.85 1.79
CA ARG A 93 0.46 -21.13 2.52
C ARG A 93 -0.14 -22.29 1.73
N ARG A 94 -1.29 -22.09 1.10
CA ARG A 94 -1.91 -23.13 0.28
C ARG A 94 -1.04 -23.51 -0.92
N GLU A 95 -0.39 -22.56 -1.58
CA GLU A 95 0.54 -22.88 -2.66
C GLU A 95 1.76 -23.65 -2.13
N ASN A 96 2.31 -23.25 -0.98
CA ASN A 96 3.41 -23.98 -0.33
C ASN A 96 3.00 -25.43 0.02
N ASP A 97 1.80 -25.63 0.56
CA ASP A 97 1.27 -26.97 0.88
C ASP A 97 1.13 -27.83 -0.40
N LYS A 98 0.75 -27.23 -1.53
CA LYS A 98 0.71 -27.95 -2.83
C LYS A 98 2.10 -28.35 -3.28
N GLU A 99 3.06 -27.43 -3.23
CA GLU A 99 4.45 -27.66 -3.64
C GLU A 99 5.09 -28.77 -2.78
N ASN A 100 4.83 -28.74 -1.47
CA ASN A 100 5.30 -29.73 -0.52
C ASN A 100 4.52 -31.05 -0.55
N LYS A 101 3.48 -31.16 -1.40
CA LYS A 101 2.65 -32.36 -1.55
C LYS A 101 1.97 -32.77 -0.23
N GLU A 102 1.57 -31.79 0.57
CA GLU A 102 0.79 -32.03 1.77
C GLU A 102 -0.56 -32.65 1.41
N VAL A 103 -0.99 -33.65 2.19
CA VAL A 103 -2.30 -34.31 1.99
C VAL A 103 -3.45 -33.34 2.31
N TYR A 104 -3.24 -32.50 3.32
CA TYR A 104 -4.19 -31.48 3.76
C TYR A 104 -3.60 -30.09 3.60
N PHE A 105 -4.40 -29.18 3.05
CA PHE A 105 -4.04 -27.77 3.01
C PHE A 105 -4.21 -27.12 4.38
N SER A 106 -3.35 -26.17 4.72
CA SER A 106 -3.39 -25.32 5.90
C SER A 106 -4.61 -24.41 5.90
N CYS A 107 -4.99 -23.89 4.73
CA CYS A 107 -6.21 -23.09 4.57
C CYS A 107 -6.75 -23.10 3.13
N ALA A 108 -7.97 -22.59 2.98
CA ALA A 108 -8.64 -22.44 1.70
C ALA A 108 -9.17 -21.01 1.50
N PRO A 109 -8.63 -20.25 0.53
CA PRO A 109 -9.22 -18.98 0.12
C PRO A 109 -10.50 -19.24 -0.68
N LEU A 110 -11.62 -18.62 -0.30
CA LEU A 110 -12.93 -18.94 -0.89
C LEU A 110 -13.49 -17.81 -1.75
N LYS A 111 -13.70 -16.62 -1.18
CA LYS A 111 -14.38 -15.54 -1.91
C LYS A 111 -14.09 -14.16 -1.34
N GLN A 112 -13.95 -13.17 -2.21
CA GLN A 112 -13.98 -11.76 -1.84
C GLN A 112 -15.42 -11.22 -1.89
N TYR A 113 -15.77 -10.39 -0.91
CA TYR A 113 -17.02 -9.65 -0.86
C TYR A 113 -16.77 -8.15 -0.98
N GLU A 114 -17.82 -7.39 -1.31
CA GLU A 114 -17.76 -5.93 -1.38
C GLU A 114 -17.60 -5.32 0.01
N THR A 115 -18.36 -5.83 0.99
CA THR A 115 -18.33 -5.37 2.37
C THR A 115 -18.07 -6.50 3.36
N LEU A 116 -17.63 -6.13 4.57
CA LEU A 116 -17.50 -7.07 5.68
C LEU A 116 -18.86 -7.70 6.04
N LYS A 117 -19.94 -6.92 6.00
CA LYS A 117 -21.31 -7.39 6.28
C LYS A 117 -21.72 -8.53 5.35
N ASP A 118 -21.42 -8.41 4.07
CA ASP A 118 -21.75 -9.44 3.08
C ASP A 118 -20.93 -10.72 3.31
N CYS A 119 -19.65 -10.56 3.67
CA CYS A 119 -18.82 -11.69 4.08
C CYS A 119 -19.41 -12.39 5.30
N THR A 120 -19.78 -11.64 6.35
CA THR A 120 -20.37 -12.19 7.57
C THR A 120 -21.68 -12.92 7.29
N GLN A 121 -22.55 -12.36 6.44
CA GLN A 121 -23.80 -13.02 6.04
C GLN A 121 -23.52 -14.34 5.31
N ALA A 122 -22.54 -14.36 4.40
CA ALA A 122 -22.16 -15.58 3.70
C ALA A 122 -21.53 -16.61 4.65
N TYR A 123 -20.63 -16.19 5.53
CA TYR A 123 -20.04 -17.00 6.59
C TYR A 123 -21.11 -17.74 7.40
N LEU A 124 -22.17 -17.05 7.84
CA LEU A 124 -23.29 -17.66 8.55
C LEU A 124 -23.98 -18.73 7.70
N ASN A 125 -24.23 -18.45 6.42
CA ASN A 125 -24.80 -19.44 5.51
C ASN A 125 -23.91 -20.69 5.36
N TYR A 126 -22.59 -20.54 5.31
CA TYR A 126 -21.64 -21.66 5.22
C TYR A 126 -21.64 -22.54 6.48
N ILE A 127 -21.79 -21.92 7.67
CA ILE A 127 -21.92 -22.65 8.93
C ILE A 127 -23.20 -23.49 8.94
N TYR A 128 -24.34 -22.89 8.60
CA TYR A 128 -25.62 -23.59 8.67
C TYR A 128 -25.79 -24.70 7.61
N ARG A 129 -25.15 -24.58 6.44
CA ARG A 129 -25.34 -25.52 5.31
C ARG A 129 -24.51 -26.81 5.35
N ARG A 130 -23.73 -27.07 6.41
CA ARG A 130 -22.77 -28.21 6.49
C ARG A 130 -21.97 -28.42 5.19
N THR A 131 -21.37 -27.36 4.66
CA THR A 131 -20.63 -27.41 3.39
C THR A 131 -19.55 -28.51 3.42
N ASN A 132 -19.44 -29.29 2.34
CA ASN A 132 -18.34 -30.25 2.18
C ASN A 132 -16.99 -29.49 2.20
N LYS A 133 -16.04 -29.99 2.99
CA LYS A 133 -14.72 -29.38 3.21
C LYS A 133 -13.63 -29.98 2.30
N SER A 134 -14.02 -30.55 1.16
CA SER A 134 -13.09 -31.11 0.17
C SER A 134 -12.07 -30.11 -0.36
N PHE A 135 -12.30 -28.81 -0.19
CA PHE A 135 -11.32 -27.77 -0.52
C PHE A 135 -10.10 -27.75 0.41
N CYS A 136 -10.13 -28.47 1.54
CA CYS A 136 -8.97 -28.70 2.40
C CYS A 136 -8.13 -29.92 2.00
N ILE A 137 -8.55 -30.70 1.00
CA ILE A 137 -7.87 -31.92 0.58
C ILE A 137 -7.08 -31.63 -0.69
N ASN A 138 -5.82 -32.05 -0.70
CA ASN A 138 -5.00 -32.03 -1.90
C ASN A 138 -5.33 -33.21 -2.80
N LYS A 139 -6.18 -32.99 -3.81
CA LYS A 139 -6.67 -34.03 -4.74
C LYS A 139 -5.63 -34.55 -5.73
N ILE A 140 -4.39 -34.06 -5.65
CA ILE A 140 -3.27 -34.61 -6.44
C ILE A 140 -2.88 -36.01 -5.90
N PHE A 141 -3.37 -36.37 -4.70
CA PHE A 141 -3.27 -37.70 -4.09
C PHE A 141 -4.64 -38.30 -3.80
#